data_AF-A0A674ECX8-F1
#
_entry.id   AF-A0A674ECX8-F1
#
_cell.length_a   1.000
_cell.length_b   1.000
_cell.length_c   1.000
_cell.angle_alpha   90.00
_cell.angle_beta   90.00
_cell.angle_gamma   90.00
#
_symmetry.space_group_name_H-M   'P 1'
#
loop_
_entity.id
_entity.type
_entity.pdbx_description
1 polymer ?
#
loop_
_entity_poly.entity_id
_entity_poly.type
_entity_poly.pdbx_seq_one_letter_code
_entity_poly.pdbx_strand_id
1 'polypeptide(L)'
;MYINQSTDPRYGTPLPHRSLFLSSLWLCTFTLSVAVCAVLLLPISILSNEVLLIFPHSYYMQWLNGSLIHGLWNLVFLFSNLSLVFLMPFAYFFTESEGFVGCKKGVMARVYETAVVLLLLTLLVLGMVWVFVALLNNHSARESLYDMWEYYLPYLYSAISLCGVLLLLLCTPFGLSRMFSVTGSLLVKPRLLEDVEVEINCAAFEEASLSRTLNRGSTACWVSVNVEPLRTQFLGVQAKRIALEMRRRASPWQRNLFYPLAMLLLLALTVACVLMVCFHVLELLFDETAMPSGMGDPRLGTASFSMFGSLGAAVQVVLILYLMVSSVVGFYSSPLFTSLLPRSQDTNLTQIIGNCVSLLVLSSALPVFSRTLGITRFDLLGDFGRYNWLGNFHIVFLYNILFAGLTSACLINTLTWAVQRELMRAFGLHKLPLTVSRTTIPLKLLLANGLSKIQ
;
A
#
# COMPACT_ATOMS: atom_id res chain seq x y z
N MET A 1 26.16 5.07 -3.64
CA MET A 1 27.16 6.16 -3.48
C MET A 1 28.38 5.83 -4.36
N TYR A 2 28.45 6.44 -5.54
CA TYR A 2 29.63 6.72 -6.37
C TYR A 2 29.09 7.70 -7.43
N ILE A 3 29.17 8.99 -7.14
CA ILE A 3 28.85 10.04 -8.12
C ILE A 3 30.13 10.21 -8.92
N ASN A 4 30.13 9.73 -10.16
CA ASN A 4 31.20 10.02 -11.11
C ASN A 4 31.30 11.54 -11.26
N GLN A 5 32.34 12.12 -10.69
CA GLN A 5 32.75 13.49 -10.92
C GLN A 5 33.35 13.59 -12.33
N SER A 6 32.53 13.93 -13.32
CA SER A 6 33.04 14.59 -14.53
C SER A 6 33.10 16.10 -14.25
N THR A 7 34.21 16.54 -13.67
CA THR A 7 34.49 17.98 -13.48
C THR A 7 34.99 18.57 -14.79
N ASP A 8 34.14 19.31 -15.51
CA ASP A 8 34.56 20.26 -16.55
C ASP A 8 35.05 21.56 -15.88
N PRO A 9 36.30 22.00 -16.08
CA PRO A 9 36.89 23.13 -15.36
C PRO A 9 36.32 24.51 -15.76
N ARG A 10 35.33 24.58 -16.66
CA ARG A 10 34.75 25.85 -17.14
C ARG A 10 33.57 26.41 -16.34
N TYR A 11 33.09 25.71 -15.30
CA TYR A 11 31.99 26.22 -14.47
C TYR A 11 32.44 26.48 -13.03
N GLY A 12 32.46 27.76 -12.67
CA GLY A 12 32.75 28.25 -11.31
C GLY A 12 31.97 27.49 -10.23
N THR A 13 32.71 27.18 -9.15
CA THR A 13 32.35 26.60 -7.84
C THR A 13 30.95 25.97 -7.71
N PRO A 14 30.85 24.65 -7.46
CA PRO A 14 29.57 24.03 -7.11
C PRO A 14 29.15 24.50 -5.70
N LEU A 15 28.00 25.17 -5.60
CA LEU A 15 27.27 25.26 -4.33
C LEU A 15 26.99 23.84 -3.81
N PRO A 16 26.90 23.61 -2.49
CA PRO A 16 26.85 22.27 -1.96
C PRO A 16 25.53 21.63 -2.36
N HIS A 17 25.55 20.68 -3.30
CA HIS A 17 24.41 19.83 -3.69
C HIS A 17 23.57 19.33 -2.49
N ARG A 18 24.20 19.25 -1.32
CA ARG A 18 23.58 18.98 -0.02
C ARG A 18 22.44 19.94 0.35
N SER A 19 22.53 21.25 0.15
CA SER A 19 21.47 22.18 0.57
C SER A 19 20.21 22.03 -0.28
N LEU A 20 20.38 21.85 -1.59
CA LEU A 20 19.30 21.60 -2.53
C LEU A 20 18.59 20.27 -2.23
N PHE A 21 19.36 19.20 -2.03
CA PHE A 21 18.83 17.90 -1.64
C PHE A 21 18.04 18.01 -0.33
N LEU A 22 18.59 18.71 0.67
CA LEU A 22 17.94 18.88 1.97
C LEU A 22 16.61 19.63 1.82
N SER A 23 16.56 20.72 1.06
CA SER A 23 15.32 21.47 0.79
C SER A 23 14.24 20.61 0.14
N SER A 24 14.56 19.83 -0.90
CA SER A 24 13.60 18.91 -1.52
C SER A 24 13.13 17.83 -0.55
N LEU A 25 14.05 17.31 0.27
CA LEU A 25 13.72 16.34 1.31
C LEU A 25 12.78 16.90 2.39
N TRP A 26 12.93 18.17 2.79
CA TRP A 26 11.98 18.83 3.71
C TRP A 26 10.56 18.92 3.12
N LEU A 27 10.43 19.13 1.81
CA LEU A 27 9.13 19.15 1.14
C LEU A 27 8.51 17.74 1.08
N CYS A 28 9.33 16.72 0.82
CA CYS A 28 8.92 15.32 0.84
C CYS A 28 8.51 14.87 2.25
N THR A 29 9.25 15.24 3.29
CA THR A 29 8.90 14.89 4.68
C THR A 29 7.64 15.61 5.13
N PHE A 30 7.45 16.89 4.77
CA PHE A 30 6.20 17.61 5.02
C PHE A 30 5.02 16.89 4.36
N THR A 31 5.15 16.53 3.09
CA THR A 31 4.07 15.85 2.35
C THR A 31 3.78 14.46 2.91
N LEU A 32 4.81 13.72 3.30
CA LEU A 32 4.63 12.42 3.95
C LEU A 32 3.92 12.57 5.31
N SER A 33 4.24 13.62 6.08
CA SER A 33 3.53 13.95 7.31
C SER A 33 2.05 14.23 7.05
N VAL A 34 1.74 15.03 6.04
CA VAL A 34 0.36 15.31 5.61
C VAL A 34 -0.36 14.03 5.18
N ALA A 35 0.31 13.12 4.45
CA ALA A 35 -0.25 11.83 4.06
C ALA A 35 -0.58 10.93 5.26
N VAL A 36 0.25 10.94 6.32
CA VAL A 36 -0.02 10.24 7.59
C VAL A 36 -1.18 10.89 8.34
N CYS A 37 -1.23 12.23 8.39
CA CYS A 37 -2.37 12.95 8.96
C CYS A 37 -3.67 12.59 8.26
N ALA A 38 -3.69 12.56 6.92
CA ALA A 38 -4.89 12.22 6.13
C ALA A 38 -5.39 10.80 6.41
N VAL A 39 -4.48 9.83 6.60
CA VAL A 39 -4.82 8.45 6.97
C VAL A 39 -5.44 8.36 8.36
N LEU A 40 -4.83 9.01 9.35
CA LEU A 40 -5.25 8.92 10.74
C LEU A 40 -6.51 9.73 11.02
N LEU A 41 -6.90 10.57 10.08
CA LEU A 41 -8.00 11.50 10.24
C LEU A 41 -9.35 10.81 10.48
N LEU A 42 -9.64 9.76 9.69
CA LEU A 42 -10.83 8.92 9.89
C LEU A 42 -10.81 8.20 11.25
N PRO A 43 -9.76 7.41 11.58
CA PRO A 43 -9.63 6.77 12.89
C PRO A 43 -9.79 7.72 14.07
N ILE A 44 -9.10 8.86 14.04
CA ILE A 44 -9.17 9.87 15.11
C ILE A 44 -10.60 10.38 15.22
N SER A 45 -11.27 10.67 14.11
CA SER A 45 -12.63 11.20 14.15
C SER A 45 -13.64 10.20 14.74
N ILE A 46 -13.53 8.92 14.42
CA ILE A 46 -14.37 7.85 14.98
C ILE A 46 -14.09 7.69 16.48
N LEU A 47 -12.82 7.62 16.87
CA LEU A 47 -12.42 7.53 18.28
C LEU A 47 -12.90 8.75 19.08
N SER A 48 -12.75 9.94 18.52
CA SER A 48 -13.21 11.18 19.12
C SER A 48 -14.72 11.17 19.38
N ASN A 49 -15.53 10.64 18.46
CA ASN A 49 -16.97 10.50 18.68
C ASN A 49 -17.29 9.55 19.84
N GLU A 50 -16.64 8.37 19.89
CA GLU A 50 -16.89 7.42 20.97
C GLU A 50 -16.42 7.96 22.33
N VAL A 51 -15.32 8.71 22.37
CA VAL A 51 -14.85 9.38 23.59
C VAL A 51 -15.87 10.40 24.08
N LEU A 52 -16.51 11.16 23.18
CA LEU A 52 -17.59 12.09 23.55
C LEU A 52 -18.84 11.36 24.07
N LEU A 53 -19.17 10.19 23.51
CA LEU A 53 -20.28 9.35 23.98
C LEU A 53 -20.00 8.76 25.37
N ILE A 54 -18.77 8.36 25.66
CA ILE A 54 -18.39 7.78 26.96
C ILE A 54 -18.35 8.85 28.06
N PHE A 55 -17.96 10.09 27.74
CA PHE A 55 -17.79 11.16 28.73
C PHE A 55 -18.65 12.41 28.44
N PRO A 56 -19.99 12.29 28.44
CA PRO A 56 -20.90 13.37 27.99
C PRO A 56 -20.89 14.63 28.88
N HIS A 57 -20.54 14.49 30.17
CA HIS A 57 -20.56 15.58 31.15
C HIS A 57 -19.17 16.03 31.63
N SER A 58 -18.10 15.57 30.98
CA SER A 58 -16.74 15.92 31.40
C SER A 58 -16.32 17.29 30.86
N TYR A 59 -15.97 18.23 31.75
CA TYR A 59 -15.44 19.54 31.36
C TYR A 59 -14.16 19.41 30.50
N TYR A 60 -13.31 18.44 30.81
CA TYR A 60 -12.04 18.20 30.10
C TYR A 60 -12.19 17.74 28.66
N MET A 61 -13.36 17.24 28.22
CA MET A 61 -13.58 16.77 26.85
C MET A 61 -14.42 17.75 26.02
N GLN A 62 -14.85 18.88 26.59
CA GLN A 62 -15.66 19.90 25.89
C GLN A 62 -14.91 20.64 24.77
N TRP A 63 -13.58 20.58 24.73
CA TRP A 63 -12.80 21.14 23.63
C TRP A 63 -12.94 20.31 22.35
N LEU A 64 -13.24 19.02 22.47
CA LEU A 64 -13.39 18.08 21.37
C LEU A 64 -14.78 18.24 20.74
N ASN A 65 -14.94 19.30 19.95
CA ASN A 65 -16.21 19.60 19.29
C ASN A 65 -16.20 19.19 17.81
N GLY A 66 -17.38 19.00 17.23
CA GLY A 66 -17.51 18.69 15.80
C GLY A 66 -16.94 19.75 14.89
N SER A 67 -17.03 21.03 15.26
CA SER A 67 -16.40 22.13 14.52
C SER A 67 -14.87 22.01 14.48
N LEU A 68 -14.24 21.55 15.57
CA LEU A 68 -12.80 21.33 15.62
C LEU A 68 -12.39 20.18 14.71
N ILE A 69 -13.12 19.07 14.75
CA ILE A 69 -12.87 17.91 13.89
C ILE A 69 -13.03 18.32 12.42
N HIS A 70 -14.13 18.99 12.05
CA HIS A 70 -14.32 19.54 10.70
C HIS A 70 -13.21 20.52 10.29
N GLY A 71 -12.77 21.39 11.20
CA GLY A 71 -11.63 22.28 10.95
C GLY A 71 -10.34 21.51 10.65
N LEU A 72 -10.08 20.43 11.37
CA LEU A 72 -8.95 19.54 11.14
C LEU A 72 -9.03 18.82 9.78
N TRP A 73 -10.21 18.31 9.41
CA TRP A 73 -10.47 17.75 8.08
C TRP A 73 -10.10 18.76 6.99
N ASN A 74 -10.67 19.98 7.06
CA ASN A 74 -10.42 21.04 6.09
C ASN A 74 -8.93 21.43 6.01
N LEU A 75 -8.25 21.52 7.15
CA LEU A 75 -6.83 21.87 7.21
C LEU A 75 -5.95 20.80 6.54
N VAL A 76 -6.16 19.53 6.88
CA VAL A 76 -5.37 18.42 6.30
C VAL A 76 -5.66 18.28 4.81
N PHE A 77 -6.90 18.52 4.37
CA PHE A 77 -7.24 18.54 2.96
C PHE A 77 -6.59 19.70 2.21
N LEU A 78 -6.61 20.91 2.77
CA LEU A 78 -5.91 22.05 2.20
C LEU A 78 -4.42 21.74 2.02
N PHE A 79 -3.77 21.19 3.06
CA PHE A 79 -2.36 20.82 2.97
C PHE A 79 -2.10 19.67 2.01
N SER A 80 -3.02 18.71 1.87
CA SER A 80 -2.90 17.61 0.91
C SER A 80 -2.96 18.13 -0.52
N ASN A 81 -3.90 19.01 -0.82
CA ASN A 81 -4.05 19.63 -2.13
C ASN A 81 -2.89 20.56 -2.47
N LEU A 82 -2.47 21.39 -1.51
CA LEU A 82 -1.28 22.23 -1.64
C LEU A 82 -0.04 21.38 -1.93
N SER A 83 0.09 20.24 -1.24
CA SER A 83 1.24 19.35 -1.41
C SER A 83 1.26 18.68 -2.77
N LEU A 84 0.12 18.15 -3.22
CA LEU A 84 0.00 17.42 -4.48
C LEU A 84 0.15 18.35 -5.69
N VAL A 85 -0.52 19.51 -5.68
CA VAL A 85 -0.57 20.42 -6.84
C VAL A 85 0.66 21.32 -6.93
N PHE A 86 1.20 21.79 -5.79
CA PHE A 86 2.27 22.78 -5.79
C PHE A 86 3.60 22.22 -5.27
N LEU A 87 3.64 21.67 -4.05
CA LEU A 87 4.91 21.30 -3.40
C LEU A 87 5.64 20.15 -4.13
N MET A 88 4.90 19.14 -4.60
CA MET A 88 5.47 17.98 -5.28
C MET A 88 6.04 18.28 -6.66
N PRO A 89 5.31 18.96 -7.58
CA PRO A 89 5.89 19.43 -8.84
C PRO A 89 7.04 20.41 -8.61
N PHE A 90 6.92 21.31 -7.63
CA PHE A 90 8.02 22.21 -7.26
C PHE A 90 9.26 21.43 -6.82
N ALA A 91 9.12 20.42 -5.95
CA ALA A 91 10.23 19.60 -5.49
C ALA A 91 10.92 18.87 -6.65
N TYR A 92 10.17 18.43 -7.66
CA TYR A 92 10.71 17.79 -8.86
C TYR A 92 11.48 18.78 -9.74
N PHE A 93 10.85 19.88 -10.17
CA PHE A 93 11.51 20.87 -11.01
C PHE A 93 12.69 21.52 -10.30
N PHE A 94 12.61 21.72 -8.98
CA PHE A 94 13.70 22.25 -8.18
C PHE A 94 14.94 21.35 -8.21
N THR A 95 14.74 20.04 -8.34
CA THR A 95 15.86 19.10 -8.46
C THR A 95 16.51 19.09 -9.84
N GLU A 96 15.74 19.42 -10.88
CA GLU A 96 16.22 19.50 -12.27
C GLU A 96 16.73 20.89 -12.66
N SER A 97 16.41 21.94 -11.89
CA SER A 97 16.80 23.32 -12.22
C SER A 97 18.29 23.61 -12.08
N GLU A 98 18.84 24.35 -13.05
CA GLU A 98 20.25 24.72 -13.10
C GLU A 98 20.51 26.15 -12.60
N GLY A 99 19.53 27.04 -12.79
CA GLY A 99 19.50 28.48 -12.50
C GLY A 99 19.55 29.31 -13.80
N PHE A 100 18.88 30.48 -13.82
CA PHE A 100 18.92 31.38 -14.98
C PHE A 100 20.34 31.86 -15.32
N VAL A 101 20.64 31.91 -16.63
CA VAL A 101 21.92 32.38 -17.17
C VAL A 101 22.12 33.86 -16.83
N GLY A 102 23.20 34.18 -16.12
CA GLY A 102 23.57 35.56 -15.75
C GLY A 102 23.26 35.97 -14.30
N CYS A 103 22.49 35.18 -13.55
CA CYS A 103 22.33 35.39 -12.10
C CYS A 103 23.51 34.80 -11.31
N LYS A 104 23.81 35.37 -10.12
CA LYS A 104 24.76 34.73 -9.19
C LYS A 104 24.28 33.31 -8.91
N LYS A 105 25.13 32.31 -9.19
CA LYS A 105 24.84 30.89 -8.89
C LYS A 105 24.46 30.79 -7.42
N GLY A 106 23.21 30.47 -7.14
CA GLY A 106 22.57 30.58 -5.83
C GLY A 106 21.34 29.68 -5.77
N VAL A 107 21.00 29.20 -4.57
CA VAL A 107 19.76 28.42 -4.37
C VAL A 107 18.54 29.24 -4.81
N MET A 108 18.52 30.55 -4.52
CA MET A 108 17.41 31.44 -4.91
C MET A 108 17.24 31.55 -6.43
N ALA A 109 18.32 31.53 -7.22
CA ALA A 109 18.23 31.57 -8.68
C ALA A 109 17.51 30.34 -9.25
N ARG A 110 17.74 29.17 -8.65
CA ARG A 110 17.03 27.93 -8.97
C ARG A 110 15.56 27.97 -8.53
N VAL A 111 15.29 28.52 -7.35
CA VAL A 111 13.90 28.74 -6.88
C VAL A 111 13.12 29.66 -7.84
N TYR A 112 13.76 30.72 -8.36
CA TYR A 112 13.10 31.60 -9.33
C TYR A 112 12.84 30.89 -10.66
N GLU A 113 13.80 30.12 -11.17
CA GLU A 113 13.59 29.32 -12.39
C GLU A 113 12.43 28.34 -12.21
N THR A 114 12.39 27.64 -11.09
CA THR A 114 11.38 26.61 -10.84
C THR A 114 10.01 27.21 -10.61
N ALA A 115 9.93 28.35 -9.93
CA ALA A 115 8.69 29.10 -9.78
C ALA A 115 8.14 29.58 -11.14
N VAL A 116 9.02 30.05 -12.03
CA VAL A 116 8.64 30.47 -13.40
C VAL A 116 8.20 29.27 -14.23
N VAL A 117 8.93 28.15 -14.19
CA VAL A 117 8.55 26.91 -14.88
C VAL A 117 7.22 26.37 -14.37
N LEU A 118 7.00 26.38 -13.05
CA LEU A 118 5.75 25.95 -12.45
C LEU A 118 4.59 26.87 -12.87
N LEU A 119 4.80 28.19 -12.91
CA LEU A 119 3.81 29.15 -13.37
C LEU A 119 3.46 28.95 -14.85
N LEU A 120 4.46 28.69 -15.71
CA LEU A 120 4.24 28.36 -17.11
C LEU A 120 3.46 27.04 -17.25
N LEU A 121 3.79 26.04 -16.45
CA LEU A 121 3.09 24.75 -16.45
C LEU A 121 1.64 24.90 -16.00
N THR A 122 1.36 25.67 -14.94
CA THR A 122 -0.02 25.90 -14.50
C THR A 122 -0.84 26.65 -15.54
N LEU A 123 -0.26 27.66 -16.21
CA LEU A 123 -0.91 28.36 -17.32
C LEU A 123 -1.17 27.43 -18.51
N LEU A 124 -0.21 26.55 -18.83
CA LEU A 124 -0.37 25.56 -19.90
C LEU A 124 -1.51 24.58 -19.60
N VAL A 125 -1.53 24.01 -18.39
CA VAL A 125 -2.60 23.08 -17.97
C VAL A 125 -3.95 23.78 -17.96
N LEU A 126 -4.03 25.00 -17.43
CA LEU A 126 -5.26 25.80 -17.44
C LEU A 126 -5.74 26.07 -18.88
N GLY A 127 -4.81 26.40 -19.80
CA GLY A 127 -5.12 26.58 -21.22
C GLY A 127 -5.64 25.30 -21.88
N MET A 128 -5.01 24.15 -21.61
CA MET A 128 -5.45 22.85 -22.14
C MET A 128 -6.84 22.47 -21.64
N VAL A 129 -7.10 22.67 -20.35
CA VAL A 129 -8.41 22.40 -19.74
C VAL A 129 -9.49 23.34 -20.31
N TRP A 130 -9.16 24.62 -20.49
CA TRP A 130 -10.06 25.58 -21.12
C TRP A 130 -10.41 25.17 -22.55
N VAL A 131 -9.42 24.75 -23.36
CA VAL A 131 -9.66 24.20 -24.71
C VAL A 131 -10.54 22.96 -24.66
N PHE A 132 -10.29 22.03 -23.73
CA PHE A 132 -11.08 20.81 -23.58
C PHE A 132 -12.55 21.11 -23.25
N VAL A 133 -12.82 22.07 -22.36
CA VAL A 133 -14.20 22.48 -22.05
C VAL A 133 -14.85 23.20 -23.23
N ALA A 134 -14.12 24.07 -23.94
CA ALA A 134 -14.64 24.74 -25.12
C ALA A 134 -15.03 23.74 -26.23
N LEU A 135 -14.33 22.61 -26.34
CA LEU A 135 -14.68 21.52 -27.27
C LEU A 135 -15.94 20.76 -26.83
N LEU A 136 -16.17 20.61 -25.54
CA LEU A 136 -17.33 19.88 -25.01
C LEU A 136 -18.62 20.72 -24.98
N ASN A 137 -18.52 22.01 -24.66
CA ASN A 137 -19.67 22.90 -24.52
C ASN A 137 -19.61 24.05 -25.53
N ASN A 138 -20.37 23.91 -26.63
CA ASN A 138 -20.45 24.90 -27.71
C ASN A 138 -21.09 26.25 -27.32
N HIS A 139 -21.70 26.40 -26.13
CA HIS A 139 -22.54 27.56 -25.79
C HIS A 139 -22.16 28.36 -24.53
N SER A 140 -21.15 27.96 -23.75
CA SER A 140 -20.88 28.57 -22.43
C SER A 140 -19.38 28.80 -22.17
N ALA A 141 -18.66 29.36 -23.14
CA ALA A 141 -17.20 29.57 -23.09
C ALA A 141 -16.77 31.03 -22.82
N ARG A 142 -17.64 31.85 -22.23
CA ARG A 142 -17.41 33.30 -22.02
C ARG A 142 -17.67 33.77 -20.59
N GLU A 143 -17.20 33.02 -19.59
CA GLU A 143 -17.21 33.50 -18.21
C GLU A 143 -15.76 33.72 -17.71
N SER A 144 -15.63 34.64 -16.76
CA SER A 144 -14.40 35.27 -16.28
C SER A 144 -13.30 34.28 -15.83
N LEU A 145 -12.03 34.68 -15.86
CA LEU A 145 -10.91 33.95 -15.26
C LEU A 145 -11.14 33.60 -13.77
N TYR A 146 -12.03 34.35 -13.10
CA TYR A 146 -12.41 34.09 -11.71
C TYR A 146 -13.37 32.90 -11.58
N ASP A 147 -14.36 32.77 -12.48
CA ASP A 147 -15.25 31.60 -12.54
C ASP A 147 -14.49 30.33 -12.94
N MET A 148 -13.42 30.46 -13.72
CA MET A 148 -12.48 29.35 -13.98
C MET A 148 -11.88 28.81 -12.68
N TRP A 149 -11.38 29.65 -11.78
CA TRP A 149 -10.75 29.18 -10.55
C TRP A 149 -11.74 28.44 -9.64
N GLU A 150 -12.95 28.95 -9.51
CA GLU A 150 -13.99 28.34 -8.68
C GLU A 150 -14.59 27.08 -9.30
N TYR A 151 -14.69 27.01 -10.63
CA TYR A 151 -15.21 25.84 -11.34
C TYR A 151 -14.17 24.73 -11.50
N TYR A 152 -12.92 25.03 -11.87
CA TYR A 152 -11.91 23.99 -12.23
C TYR A 152 -11.23 23.31 -11.05
N LEU A 153 -11.04 24.01 -9.93
CA LEU A 153 -10.38 23.46 -8.75
C LEU A 153 -11.14 22.24 -8.17
N PRO A 154 -12.48 22.26 -8.07
CA PRO A 154 -13.28 21.09 -7.75
C PRO A 154 -13.18 19.93 -8.75
N TYR A 155 -13.11 20.19 -10.07
CA TYR A 155 -13.00 19.12 -11.09
C TYR A 155 -11.62 18.44 -11.09
N LEU A 156 -10.54 19.22 -11.02
CA LEU A 156 -9.18 18.68 -10.86
C LEU A 156 -9.11 17.81 -9.61
N TYR A 157 -9.72 18.29 -8.53
CA TYR A 157 -9.76 17.56 -7.29
C TYR A 157 -10.60 16.27 -7.37
N SER A 158 -11.76 16.34 -8.04
CA SER A 158 -12.60 15.18 -8.31
C SER A 158 -11.87 14.12 -9.15
N ALA A 159 -11.10 14.53 -10.16
CA ALA A 159 -10.32 13.62 -10.99
C ALA A 159 -9.19 12.93 -10.20
N ILE A 160 -8.48 13.66 -9.34
CA ILE A 160 -7.44 13.09 -8.46
C ILE A 160 -8.05 12.10 -7.48
N SER A 161 -9.18 12.47 -6.85
CA SER A 161 -9.90 11.62 -5.91
C SER A 161 -10.42 10.35 -6.59
N LEU A 162 -11.03 10.46 -7.78
CA LEU A 162 -11.52 9.33 -8.57
C LEU A 162 -10.39 8.39 -8.97
N CYS A 163 -9.25 8.93 -9.42
CA CYS A 163 -8.04 8.15 -9.70
C CYS A 163 -7.57 7.40 -8.44
N GLY A 164 -7.52 8.09 -7.29
CA GLY A 164 -7.12 7.49 -6.02
C GLY A 164 -8.08 6.38 -5.56
N VAL A 165 -9.39 6.57 -5.68
CA VAL A 165 -10.40 5.57 -5.31
C VAL A 165 -10.34 4.34 -6.24
N LEU A 166 -10.19 4.53 -7.55
CA LEU A 166 -9.97 3.42 -8.49
C LEU A 166 -8.67 2.66 -8.21
N LEU A 167 -7.61 3.39 -7.84
CA LEU A 167 -6.36 2.77 -7.47
C LEU A 167 -6.52 1.96 -6.17
N LEU A 168 -7.22 2.49 -5.17
CA LEU A 168 -7.57 1.76 -3.94
C LEU A 168 -8.39 0.51 -4.24
N LEU A 169 -9.39 0.58 -5.12
CA LEU A 169 -10.23 -0.55 -5.54
C LEU A 169 -9.42 -1.74 -6.06
N LEU A 170 -8.38 -1.48 -6.85
CA LEU A 170 -7.55 -2.53 -7.46
C LEU A 170 -6.43 -2.98 -6.52
N CYS A 171 -5.79 -2.04 -5.83
CA CYS A 171 -4.65 -2.32 -4.97
C CYS A 171 -5.05 -3.05 -3.69
N THR A 172 -6.20 -2.73 -3.08
CA THR A 172 -6.64 -3.40 -1.85
C THR A 172 -6.79 -4.92 -1.99
N PRO A 173 -7.63 -5.50 -2.90
CA PRO A 173 -7.78 -6.95 -3.01
C PRO A 173 -6.47 -7.65 -3.36
N PHE A 174 -5.64 -7.03 -4.21
CA PHE A 174 -4.32 -7.56 -4.55
C PHE A 174 -3.39 -7.57 -3.33
N GLY A 175 -3.41 -6.50 -2.53
CA GLY A 175 -2.69 -6.39 -1.27
C GLY A 175 -3.10 -7.44 -0.25
N LEU A 176 -4.40 -7.72 -0.11
CA LEU A 176 -4.91 -8.80 0.76
C LEU A 176 -4.29 -10.14 0.36
N SER A 177 -4.32 -10.49 -0.93
CA SER A 177 -3.70 -11.72 -1.45
C SER A 177 -2.23 -11.82 -1.08
N ARG A 178 -1.49 -10.71 -1.28
CA ARG A 178 -0.06 -10.64 -0.99
C ARG A 178 0.20 -10.73 0.50
N MET A 179 -0.61 -10.11 1.36
CA MET A 179 -0.49 -10.25 2.82
C MET A 179 -0.67 -11.69 3.28
N PHE A 180 -1.64 -12.44 2.72
CA PHE A 180 -1.78 -13.87 3.00
C PHE A 180 -0.57 -14.68 2.54
N SER A 181 -0.09 -14.44 1.32
CA SER A 181 1.09 -15.12 0.78
C SER A 181 2.36 -14.82 1.58
N VAL A 182 2.56 -13.56 1.96
CA VAL A 182 3.73 -13.08 2.71
C VAL A 182 3.70 -13.58 4.14
N THR A 183 2.55 -13.55 4.80
CA THR A 183 2.36 -14.14 6.14
C THR A 183 2.63 -15.65 6.10
N GLY A 184 2.21 -16.33 5.02
CA GLY A 184 2.50 -17.75 4.81
C GLY A 184 3.97 -18.07 4.48
N SER A 185 4.78 -17.11 4.02
CA SER A 185 6.20 -17.30 3.67
C SER A 185 7.19 -16.78 4.72
N LEU A 186 6.90 -15.63 5.36
CA LEU A 186 7.77 -14.98 6.35
C LEU A 186 7.70 -15.68 7.71
N LEU A 187 6.53 -16.18 8.10
CA LEU A 187 6.42 -16.98 9.32
C LEU A 187 6.63 -18.44 8.94
N VAL A 188 7.75 -18.99 9.41
CA VAL A 188 8.10 -20.41 9.30
C VAL A 188 6.85 -21.25 9.59
N LYS A 189 6.34 -21.96 8.56
CA LYS A 189 5.19 -22.85 8.72
C LYS A 189 5.34 -23.64 10.01
N PRO A 190 4.43 -23.50 10.99
CA PRO A 190 4.48 -24.36 12.16
C PRO A 190 4.19 -25.75 11.64
N ARG A 191 5.23 -26.60 11.66
CA ARG A 191 5.03 -28.04 11.70
C ARG A 191 4.55 -28.31 13.12
N LEU A 192 3.27 -28.03 13.37
CA LEU A 192 2.62 -28.05 14.68
C LEU A 192 2.68 -29.44 15.35
N LEU A 193 3.14 -30.45 14.62
CA LEU A 193 3.25 -31.86 15.03
C LEU A 193 4.61 -32.49 14.73
N GLU A 194 5.61 -31.73 14.28
CA GLU A 194 6.95 -32.29 14.04
C GLU A 194 7.90 -31.79 15.12
N ASP A 195 8.32 -32.71 15.98
CA ASP A 195 9.25 -32.42 17.07
C ASP A 195 10.58 -31.92 16.47
N VAL A 196 10.78 -30.61 16.53
CA VAL A 196 12.04 -29.97 16.13
C VAL A 196 13.22 -30.60 16.89
N GLU A 197 12.98 -31.05 18.13
CA GLU A 197 13.98 -31.78 18.93
C GLU A 197 14.34 -33.14 18.30
N VAL A 198 13.35 -33.90 17.81
CA VAL A 198 13.58 -35.17 17.11
C VAL A 198 14.32 -34.93 15.80
N GLU A 199 13.97 -33.89 15.03
CA GLU A 199 14.65 -33.59 13.76
C GLU A 199 16.09 -33.09 13.97
N ILE A 200 16.36 -32.31 15.03
CA ILE A 200 17.72 -31.92 15.44
C ILE A 200 18.52 -33.15 15.87
N ASN A 201 17.93 -34.03 16.68
CA ASN A 201 18.58 -35.25 17.14
C ASN A 201 18.90 -36.19 15.97
N CYS A 202 17.95 -36.41 15.06
CA CYS A 202 18.16 -37.19 13.84
C CYS A 202 19.27 -36.60 12.97
N ALA A 203 19.30 -35.28 12.75
CA ALA A 203 20.36 -34.63 11.99
C ALA A 203 21.73 -34.73 12.68
N ALA A 204 21.77 -34.65 14.01
CA ALA A 204 23.00 -34.83 14.78
C ALA A 204 23.52 -36.28 14.72
N PHE A 205 22.63 -37.27 14.78
CA PHE A 205 23.00 -38.67 14.58
C PHE A 205 23.51 -38.95 13.17
N GLU A 206 22.87 -38.34 12.15
CA GLU A 206 23.30 -38.45 10.75
C GLU A 206 24.68 -37.81 10.54
N GLU A 207 24.91 -36.60 11.07
CA GLU A 207 26.23 -35.93 11.06
C GLU A 207 27.31 -36.79 11.73
N ALA A 208 27.03 -37.35 12.91
CA ALA A 208 27.95 -38.21 13.63
C ALA A 208 28.26 -39.51 12.87
N SER A 209 27.26 -40.10 12.20
CA SER A 209 27.44 -41.30 11.38
C SER A 209 28.31 -41.03 10.14
N LEU A 210 28.08 -39.91 9.45
CA LEU A 210 28.84 -39.49 8.27
C LEU A 210 30.28 -39.12 8.64
N SER A 211 30.49 -38.42 9.75
CA SER A 211 31.83 -38.09 10.28
C SER A 211 32.67 -39.35 10.54
N ARG A 212 32.07 -40.38 11.16
CA ARG A 212 32.76 -41.67 11.39
C ARG A 212 33.11 -42.38 10.08
N THR A 213 32.20 -42.38 9.11
CA THR A 213 32.43 -43.01 7.80
C THR A 213 33.52 -42.27 7.02
N LEU A 214 33.59 -40.94 7.10
CA LEU A 214 34.65 -40.13 6.50
C LEU A 214 36.03 -40.45 7.10
N ASN A 215 36.10 -40.54 8.44
CA ASN A 215 37.34 -40.86 9.15
C ASN A 215 37.81 -42.30 8.88
N ARG A 216 36.87 -43.24 8.71
CA ARG A 216 37.17 -44.64 8.36
C ARG A 216 37.61 -44.79 6.89
N GLY A 217 37.03 -44.01 5.99
CA GLY A 217 37.43 -43.97 4.57
C GLY A 217 38.84 -43.42 4.38
N SER A 218 39.29 -42.45 5.19
CA SER A 218 40.68 -41.95 5.17
C SER A 218 41.71 -42.95 5.72
N THR A 219 41.29 -43.95 6.51
CA THR A 219 42.20 -44.89 7.20
C THR A 219 42.20 -46.30 6.61
N ALA A 220 41.17 -46.68 5.84
CA ALA A 220 41.06 -48.00 5.23
C ALA A 220 41.61 -48.02 3.80
N CYS A 221 42.79 -48.65 3.61
CA CYS A 221 43.50 -48.79 2.32
C CYS A 221 42.75 -49.63 1.24
N TRP A 222 41.64 -50.29 1.60
CA TRP A 222 41.07 -51.40 0.80
C TRP A 222 39.71 -51.12 0.16
N VAL A 223 39.08 -49.98 0.43
CA VAL A 223 37.79 -49.61 -0.17
C VAL A 223 37.86 -48.16 -0.62
N SER A 224 37.91 -47.93 -1.93
CA SER A 224 37.80 -46.60 -2.54
C SER A 224 36.37 -46.07 -2.40
N VAL A 225 35.98 -45.73 -1.17
CA VAL A 225 34.75 -44.99 -0.93
C VAL A 225 34.91 -43.63 -1.62
N ASN A 226 33.96 -43.29 -2.49
CA ASN A 226 33.98 -42.03 -3.21
C ASN A 226 33.82 -40.87 -2.21
N VAL A 227 34.93 -40.22 -1.83
CA VAL A 227 35.00 -39.27 -0.71
C VAL A 227 34.29 -37.95 -1.01
N GLU A 228 34.31 -37.53 -2.27
CA GLU A 228 33.67 -36.30 -2.79
C GLU A 228 32.16 -36.21 -2.48
N PRO A 229 31.31 -37.16 -2.94
CA PRO A 229 29.87 -37.08 -2.68
C PRO A 229 29.54 -37.20 -1.19
N LEU A 230 30.30 -38.00 -0.43
CA LEU A 230 30.09 -38.17 1.01
C LEU A 230 30.38 -36.87 1.79
N ARG A 231 31.40 -36.12 1.37
CA ARG A 231 31.74 -34.81 1.94
C ARG A 231 30.67 -33.77 1.65
N THR A 232 30.10 -33.77 0.44
CA THR A 232 28.99 -32.86 0.10
C THR A 232 27.72 -33.16 0.91
N GLN A 233 27.40 -34.44 1.14
CA GLN A 233 26.30 -34.83 2.01
C GLN A 233 26.54 -34.43 3.46
N PHE A 234 27.75 -34.62 3.99
CA PHE A 234 28.11 -34.18 5.34
C PHE A 234 27.91 -32.68 5.53
N LEU A 235 28.40 -31.86 4.59
CA LEU A 235 28.19 -30.41 4.62
C LEU A 235 26.71 -30.03 4.54
N GLY A 236 25.92 -30.75 3.73
CA GLY A 236 24.47 -30.56 3.64
C GLY A 236 23.73 -30.86 4.95
N VAL A 237 24.07 -31.97 5.60
CA VAL A 237 23.49 -32.36 6.91
C VAL A 237 23.92 -31.39 8.01
N GLN A 238 25.18 -30.95 8.00
CA GLN A 238 25.69 -29.96 8.95
C GLN A 238 24.99 -28.60 8.77
N ALA A 239 24.83 -28.12 7.54
CA ALA A 239 24.09 -26.89 7.25
C ALA A 239 22.62 -27.01 7.70
N LYS A 240 21.99 -28.18 7.49
CA LYS A 240 20.63 -28.48 7.96
C LYS A 240 20.54 -28.40 9.49
N ARG A 241 21.48 -29.01 10.22
CA ARG A 241 21.53 -28.96 11.70
C ARG A 241 21.69 -27.53 12.21
N ILE A 242 22.65 -26.76 11.68
CA ILE A 242 22.88 -25.37 12.08
C ILE A 242 21.63 -24.51 11.83
N ALA A 243 20.96 -24.72 10.70
CA ALA A 243 19.70 -24.03 10.41
C ALA A 243 18.56 -24.41 11.38
N LEU A 244 18.49 -25.67 11.82
CA LEU A 244 17.52 -26.13 12.83
C LEU A 244 17.83 -25.59 14.24
N GLU A 245 19.11 -25.53 14.63
CA GLU A 245 19.55 -24.95 15.91
C GLU A 245 19.29 -23.43 15.98
N MET A 246 19.58 -22.70 14.90
CA MET A 246 19.23 -21.29 14.78
C MET A 246 17.71 -21.06 14.92
N ARG A 247 16.90 -21.96 14.34
CA ARG A 247 15.45 -21.95 14.48
C ARG A 247 15.01 -22.24 15.92
N ARG A 248 15.67 -23.15 16.65
CA ARG A 248 15.36 -23.46 18.06
C ARG A 248 15.58 -22.28 18.99
N ARG A 249 16.59 -21.44 18.71
CA ARG A 249 16.85 -20.22 19.49
C ARG A 249 15.78 -19.14 19.34
N ALA A 250 14.95 -19.19 18.29
CA ALA A 250 13.79 -18.32 18.15
C ALA A 250 12.64 -18.81 19.04
N SER A 251 12.00 -17.91 19.78
CA SER A 251 11.06 -18.28 20.85
C SER A 251 9.90 -19.18 20.35
N PRO A 252 9.54 -20.26 21.08
CA PRO A 252 8.45 -21.17 20.70
C PRO A 252 7.10 -20.46 20.59
N TRP A 253 6.87 -19.47 21.46
CA TRP A 253 5.65 -18.64 21.49
C TRP A 253 5.46 -17.82 20.20
N GLN A 254 6.51 -17.19 19.70
CA GLN A 254 6.47 -16.38 18.48
C GLN A 254 6.29 -17.22 17.20
N ARG A 255 6.48 -18.54 17.26
CA ARG A 255 6.36 -19.43 16.10
C ARG A 255 5.07 -20.24 16.11
N ASN A 256 4.65 -20.74 17.27
CA ASN A 256 3.50 -21.64 17.37
C ASN A 256 2.18 -20.91 17.62
N LEU A 257 2.19 -19.77 18.31
CA LEU A 257 0.96 -19.02 18.63
C LEU A 257 0.76 -17.82 17.70
N PHE A 258 1.83 -17.08 17.40
CA PHE A 258 1.72 -15.88 16.56
C PHE A 258 1.32 -16.22 15.11
N TYR A 259 1.75 -17.37 14.57
CA TYR A 259 1.34 -17.81 13.22
C TYR A 259 -0.16 -18.05 13.06
N PRO A 260 -0.79 -18.96 13.84
CA PRO A 260 -2.22 -19.19 13.69
C PRO A 260 -3.02 -17.95 14.06
N LEU A 261 -2.57 -17.17 15.05
CA LEU A 261 -3.26 -15.96 15.47
C LEU A 261 -3.21 -14.85 14.41
N ALA A 262 -2.05 -14.60 13.78
CA ALA A 262 -1.92 -13.62 12.70
C ALA A 262 -2.70 -14.03 11.45
N MET A 263 -2.66 -15.32 11.08
CA MET A 263 -3.43 -15.84 9.94
C MET A 263 -4.94 -15.79 10.20
N LEU A 264 -5.37 -16.16 11.41
CA LEU A 264 -6.77 -16.07 11.84
C LEU A 264 -7.25 -14.62 11.89
N LEU A 265 -6.43 -13.70 12.39
CA LEU A 265 -6.75 -12.27 12.41
C LEU A 265 -6.89 -11.72 10.99
N LEU A 266 -5.96 -12.05 10.09
CA LEU A 266 -6.02 -11.63 8.68
C LEU A 266 -7.28 -12.18 7.99
N LEU A 267 -7.61 -13.45 8.24
CA LEU A 267 -8.83 -14.08 7.76
C LEU A 267 -10.09 -13.42 8.34
N ALA A 268 -10.12 -13.17 9.65
CA ALA A 268 -11.25 -12.53 10.32
C ALA A 268 -11.49 -11.11 9.79
N LEU A 269 -10.44 -10.32 9.61
CA LEU A 269 -10.52 -8.96 9.07
C LEU A 269 -10.99 -8.94 7.61
N THR A 270 -10.51 -9.86 6.77
CA THR A 270 -11.00 -9.97 5.37
C THR A 270 -12.45 -10.42 5.29
N VAL A 271 -12.84 -11.43 6.05
CA VAL A 271 -14.24 -11.90 6.09
C VAL A 271 -15.14 -10.80 6.63
N ALA A 272 -14.76 -10.11 7.71
CA ALA A 272 -15.51 -8.97 8.24
C ALA A 272 -15.64 -7.85 7.20
N CYS A 273 -14.58 -7.55 6.45
CA CYS A 273 -14.61 -6.57 5.36
C CYS A 273 -15.64 -6.93 4.28
N VAL A 274 -15.56 -8.16 3.76
CA VAL A 274 -16.48 -8.64 2.72
C VAL A 274 -17.92 -8.66 3.22
N LEU A 275 -18.16 -9.15 4.44
CA LEU A 275 -19.50 -9.17 5.04
C LEU A 275 -20.07 -7.76 5.16
N MET A 276 -19.31 -6.80 5.68
CA MET A 276 -19.75 -5.40 5.79
C MET A 276 -20.13 -4.81 4.43
N VAL A 277 -19.29 -5.00 3.41
CA VAL A 277 -19.58 -4.52 2.05
C VAL A 277 -20.80 -5.24 1.45
N CYS A 278 -20.95 -6.54 1.66
CA CYS A 278 -22.12 -7.29 1.20
C CYS A 278 -23.41 -6.79 1.86
N PHE A 279 -23.39 -6.53 3.17
CA PHE A 279 -24.53 -5.92 3.86
C PHE A 279 -24.84 -4.53 3.32
N HIS A 280 -23.82 -3.72 3.02
CA HIS A 280 -24.03 -2.40 2.41
C HIS A 280 -24.62 -2.49 1.00
N VAL A 281 -24.17 -3.44 0.17
CA VAL A 281 -24.77 -3.69 -1.16
C VAL A 281 -26.23 -4.11 -1.04
N LEU A 282 -26.58 -4.95 -0.06
CA LEU A 282 -27.96 -5.32 0.22
C LEU A 282 -28.77 -4.10 0.69
N GLU A 283 -28.23 -3.28 1.59
CA GLU A 283 -28.86 -2.04 2.07
C GLU A 283 -29.14 -1.08 0.90
N LEU A 284 -28.16 -0.86 0.03
CA LEU A 284 -28.30 -0.07 -1.20
C LEU A 284 -29.37 -0.61 -2.16
N LEU A 285 -29.57 -1.93 -2.22
CA LEU A 285 -30.57 -2.55 -3.08
C LEU A 285 -32.01 -2.38 -2.56
N PHE A 286 -32.19 -2.34 -1.24
CA PHE A 286 -33.50 -2.23 -0.60
C PHE A 286 -33.89 -0.79 -0.22
N ASP A 287 -32.91 0.09 0.00
CA ASP A 287 -33.11 1.46 0.46
C ASP A 287 -32.24 2.45 -0.33
N GLU A 288 -32.86 3.18 -1.26
CA GLU A 288 -32.23 4.23 -2.06
C GLU A 288 -31.75 5.42 -1.18
N THR A 289 -32.23 5.55 0.06
CA THR A 289 -31.79 6.61 0.99
C THR A 289 -30.47 6.28 1.70
N ALA A 290 -29.97 5.04 1.58
CA ALA A 290 -28.69 4.62 2.12
C ALA A 290 -27.48 5.04 1.25
N MET A 291 -27.72 5.75 0.14
CA MET A 291 -26.66 6.33 -0.68
C MET A 291 -25.79 7.28 0.16
N PRO A 292 -24.48 7.39 -0.16
CA PRO A 292 -23.56 8.29 0.55
C PRO A 292 -23.82 9.79 0.28
N SER A 293 -25.04 10.16 -0.11
CA SER A 293 -25.53 11.51 -0.31
C SER A 293 -25.51 12.27 1.02
N GLY A 294 -24.81 13.41 1.06
CA GLY A 294 -24.53 14.16 2.29
C GLY A 294 -25.79 14.41 3.12
N MET A 295 -25.86 13.80 4.30
CA MET A 295 -26.91 14.04 5.27
C MET A 295 -26.54 15.32 6.02
N GLY A 296 -27.51 16.24 6.17
CA GLY A 296 -27.31 17.52 6.85
C GLY A 296 -26.71 17.36 8.25
N ASP A 297 -25.75 18.26 8.55
CA ASP A 297 -25.07 18.49 9.83
C ASP A 297 -25.01 17.30 10.80
N PRO A 298 -23.94 16.49 10.78
CA PRO A 298 -23.78 15.39 11.73
C PRO A 298 -23.61 15.95 13.15
N ARG A 299 -24.65 15.83 13.97
CA ARG A 299 -24.56 16.00 15.43
C ARG A 299 -23.73 14.85 16.02
N LEU A 300 -22.41 15.01 15.99
CA LEU A 300 -21.44 14.17 16.71
C LEU A 300 -21.89 13.96 18.17
N GLY A 301 -21.74 12.74 18.68
CA GLY A 301 -22.05 12.39 20.07
C GLY A 301 -23.52 12.09 20.39
N THR A 302 -24.37 11.83 19.38
CA THR A 302 -25.79 11.47 19.62
C THR A 302 -26.08 9.97 19.57
N ALA A 303 -25.32 9.19 18.79
CA ALA A 303 -25.40 7.73 18.74
C ALA A 303 -24.05 7.13 18.31
N SER A 304 -23.74 5.90 18.77
CA SER A 304 -22.59 5.14 18.26
C SER A 304 -22.80 4.77 16.79
N PHE A 305 -21.74 4.86 15.98
CA PHE A 305 -21.81 4.67 14.52
C PHE A 305 -21.86 3.21 14.06
N SER A 306 -21.88 2.26 15.00
CA SER A 306 -22.08 0.84 14.71
C SER A 306 -23.24 0.32 15.52
N MET A 307 -24.04 -0.59 14.93
CA MET A 307 -25.12 -1.31 15.63
C MET A 307 -24.64 -1.99 16.92
N PHE A 308 -23.34 -2.27 17.06
CA PHE A 308 -22.72 -2.89 18.24
C PHE A 308 -22.09 -1.87 19.23
N GLY A 309 -22.37 -0.58 19.10
CA GLY A 309 -21.82 0.45 19.98
C GLY A 309 -20.32 0.68 19.79
N SER A 310 -19.60 0.94 20.90
CA SER A 310 -18.16 1.25 20.90
C SER A 310 -17.27 0.12 20.37
N LEU A 311 -17.67 -1.14 20.56
CA LEU A 311 -16.96 -2.30 20.00
C LEU A 311 -17.00 -2.30 18.47
N GLY A 312 -18.14 -1.95 17.89
CA GLY A 312 -18.26 -1.85 16.44
C GLY A 312 -17.46 -0.69 15.86
N ALA A 313 -17.38 0.45 16.57
CA ALA A 313 -16.50 1.56 16.20
C ALA A 313 -15.02 1.15 16.24
N ALA A 314 -14.60 0.38 17.25
CA ALA A 314 -13.24 -0.18 17.32
C ALA A 314 -12.94 -1.11 16.13
N VAL A 315 -13.88 -1.98 15.76
CA VAL A 315 -13.76 -2.85 14.57
C VAL A 315 -13.66 -2.02 13.29
N GLN A 316 -14.45 -0.95 13.14
CA GLN A 316 -14.36 -0.03 12.00
C GLN A 316 -12.96 0.61 11.90
N VAL A 317 -12.42 1.13 13.00
CA VAL A 317 -11.07 1.72 13.03
C VAL A 317 -10.01 0.69 12.62
N VAL A 318 -10.07 -0.52 13.18
CA VAL A 318 -9.15 -1.60 12.81
C VAL A 318 -9.29 -1.96 11.33
N LEU A 319 -10.51 -2.00 10.80
CA LEU A 319 -10.77 -2.31 9.40
C LEU A 319 -10.25 -1.22 8.45
N ILE A 320 -10.39 0.06 8.81
CA ILE A 320 -9.85 1.19 8.02
C ILE A 320 -8.32 1.12 7.96
N LEU A 321 -7.66 0.92 9.11
CA LEU A 321 -6.20 0.75 9.16
C LEU A 321 -5.76 -0.50 8.40
N TYR A 322 -6.53 -1.57 8.48
CA TYR A 322 -6.28 -2.80 7.73
C TYR A 322 -6.34 -2.58 6.22
N LEU A 323 -7.37 -1.90 5.73
CA LEU A 323 -7.53 -1.56 4.32
C LEU A 323 -6.42 -0.62 3.83
N MET A 324 -5.98 0.31 4.66
CA MET A 324 -4.83 1.16 4.36
C MET A 324 -3.55 0.34 4.17
N VAL A 325 -3.22 -0.52 5.13
CA VAL A 325 -2.00 -1.35 5.02
C VAL A 325 -2.09 -2.27 3.80
N SER A 326 -3.27 -2.85 3.57
CA SER A 326 -3.53 -3.70 2.41
C SER A 326 -3.36 -2.94 1.10
N SER A 327 -3.89 -1.72 0.99
CA SER A 327 -3.75 -0.92 -0.23
C SER A 327 -2.31 -0.54 -0.52
N VAL A 328 -1.53 -0.17 0.51
CA VAL A 328 -0.10 0.14 0.37
C VAL A 328 0.70 -1.08 -0.05
N VAL A 329 0.47 -2.23 0.59
CA VAL A 329 1.11 -3.51 0.21
C VAL A 329 0.76 -3.89 -1.22
N GLY A 330 -0.50 -3.69 -1.62
CA GLY A 330 -0.99 -3.95 -2.97
C GLY A 330 -0.38 -3.02 -4.01
N PHE A 331 -0.28 -1.72 -3.71
CA PHE A 331 0.34 -0.72 -4.56
C PHE A 331 1.78 -1.10 -4.89
N TYR A 332 2.62 -1.33 -3.88
CA TYR A 332 4.03 -1.69 -4.06
C TYR A 332 4.26 -3.08 -4.64
N SER A 333 3.29 -3.98 -4.50
CA SER A 333 3.38 -5.32 -5.10
C SER A 333 2.93 -5.34 -6.57
N SER A 334 2.23 -4.31 -7.04
CA SER A 334 1.65 -4.28 -8.39
C SER A 334 2.73 -4.07 -9.46
N PRO A 335 2.61 -4.71 -10.64
CA PRO A 335 3.62 -4.61 -11.70
C PRO A 335 3.78 -3.19 -12.26
N LEU A 336 2.76 -2.34 -12.09
CA LEU A 336 2.77 -0.95 -12.54
C LEU A 336 3.65 -0.06 -11.66
N PHE A 337 3.69 -0.32 -10.35
CA PHE A 337 4.34 0.56 -9.38
C PHE A 337 5.53 -0.08 -8.66
N THR A 338 5.96 -1.29 -9.08
CA THR A 338 7.18 -1.93 -8.54
C THR A 338 8.44 -1.09 -8.73
N SER A 339 8.48 -0.20 -9.74
CA SER A 339 9.61 0.70 -9.96
C SER A 339 9.75 1.79 -8.89
N LEU A 340 8.69 2.04 -8.12
CA LEU A 340 8.69 3.02 -7.04
C LEU A 340 9.05 2.40 -5.68
N LEU A 341 9.21 1.07 -5.59
CA LEU A 341 9.52 0.38 -4.34
C LEU A 341 10.83 0.93 -3.72
N PRO A 342 10.80 1.54 -2.52
CA PRO A 342 11.99 2.09 -1.91
C PRO A 342 12.98 0.97 -1.55
N ARG A 343 14.25 1.15 -1.96
CA ARG A 343 15.37 0.27 -1.59
C ARG A 343 16.27 0.96 -0.59
N SER A 344 16.72 0.22 0.43
CA SER A 344 17.67 0.77 1.40
C SER A 344 18.93 1.23 0.68
N GLN A 345 19.30 2.51 0.88
CA GLN A 345 20.52 3.14 0.36
C GLN A 345 20.61 3.34 -1.17
N ASP A 346 19.56 3.01 -1.93
CA ASP A 346 19.52 3.08 -3.39
C ASP A 346 18.19 3.68 -3.89
N THR A 347 17.75 4.76 -3.27
CA THR A 347 16.56 5.52 -3.66
C THR A 347 16.93 6.86 -4.25
N ASN A 348 16.56 7.06 -5.51
CA ASN A 348 16.71 8.35 -6.17
C ASN A 348 15.68 9.36 -5.61
N LEU A 349 16.03 10.64 -5.61
CA LEU A 349 15.14 11.68 -5.09
C LEU A 349 13.82 11.75 -5.87
N THR A 350 13.84 11.50 -7.17
CA THR A 350 12.64 11.37 -8.02
C THR A 350 11.73 10.22 -7.59
N GLN A 351 12.30 9.08 -7.15
CA GLN A 351 11.52 7.98 -6.58
C GLN A 351 10.93 8.33 -5.22
N ILE A 352 11.64 9.11 -4.40
CA ILE A 352 11.12 9.62 -3.12
C ILE A 352 9.91 10.52 -3.36
N ILE A 353 10.02 11.48 -4.30
CA ILE A 353 8.92 12.36 -4.70
C ILE A 353 7.73 11.53 -5.22
N GLY A 354 7.98 10.57 -6.12
CA GLY A 354 6.94 9.68 -6.64
C GLY A 354 6.22 8.87 -5.55
N ASN A 355 6.97 8.37 -4.55
CA ASN A 355 6.39 7.69 -3.39
C ASN A 355 5.55 8.62 -2.52
N CYS A 356 6.02 9.84 -2.26
CA CYS A 356 5.25 10.83 -1.51
C CYS A 356 3.94 11.19 -2.21
N VAL A 357 3.96 11.42 -3.53
CA VAL A 357 2.75 11.67 -4.33
C VAL A 357 1.81 10.47 -4.26
N SER A 358 2.32 9.27 -4.49
CA SER A 358 1.51 8.05 -4.54
C SER A 358 0.84 7.75 -3.19
N LEU A 359 1.60 7.84 -2.10
CA LEU A 359 1.07 7.65 -0.75
C LEU A 359 0.06 8.75 -0.39
N LEU A 360 0.30 10.01 -0.76
CA LEU A 360 -0.65 11.09 -0.51
C LEU A 360 -1.97 10.89 -1.25
N VAL A 361 -1.94 10.44 -2.52
CA VAL A 361 -3.14 10.11 -3.31
C VAL A 361 -3.90 8.95 -2.69
N LEU A 362 -3.21 7.88 -2.28
CA LEU A 362 -3.81 6.75 -1.58
C LEU A 362 -4.45 7.19 -0.24
N SER A 363 -3.77 8.04 0.51
CA SER A 363 -4.23 8.57 1.81
C SER A 363 -5.45 9.47 1.67
N SER A 364 -5.49 10.36 0.68
CA SER A 364 -6.59 11.31 0.49
C SER A 364 -7.85 10.66 -0.07
N ALA A 365 -7.71 9.58 -0.84
CA ALA A 365 -8.84 8.81 -1.35
C ALA A 365 -9.44 7.84 -0.32
N LEU A 366 -8.72 7.53 0.76
CA LEU A 366 -9.12 6.53 1.75
C LEU A 366 -10.43 6.88 2.49
N PRO A 367 -10.70 8.14 2.87
CA PRO A 367 -12.00 8.55 3.40
C PRO A 367 -13.18 8.29 2.47
N VAL A 368 -13.02 8.68 1.21
CA VAL A 368 -14.03 8.48 0.17
C VAL A 368 -14.23 6.99 -0.06
N PHE A 369 -13.14 6.22 -0.15
CA PHE A 369 -13.16 4.77 -0.28
C PHE A 369 -13.93 4.07 0.86
N SER A 370 -13.61 4.38 2.12
CA SER A 370 -14.29 3.81 3.30
C SER A 370 -15.79 4.12 3.32
N ARG A 371 -16.18 5.34 2.93
CA ARG A 371 -17.58 5.74 2.82
C ARG A 371 -18.29 5.02 1.67
N THR A 372 -17.67 4.95 0.48
CA THR A 372 -18.25 4.27 -0.68
C THR A 372 -18.46 2.78 -0.44
N LEU A 373 -17.62 2.15 0.39
CA LEU A 373 -17.77 0.74 0.78
C LEU A 373 -18.82 0.51 1.89
N GLY A 374 -19.38 1.56 2.48
CA GLY A 374 -20.30 1.46 3.60
C GLY A 374 -19.67 1.01 4.91
N ILE A 375 -18.34 1.07 5.03
CA ILE A 375 -17.63 0.68 6.26
C ILE A 375 -17.89 1.69 7.38
N THR A 376 -17.98 2.96 7.01
CA THR A 376 -18.22 4.08 7.93
C THR A 376 -19.38 4.92 7.46
N ARG A 377 -20.33 5.21 8.36
CA ARG A 377 -21.43 6.19 8.13
C ARG A 377 -21.04 7.64 8.44
N PHE A 378 -19.76 7.88 8.75
CA PHE A 378 -19.27 9.17 9.17
C PHE A 378 -19.33 10.18 8.00
N ASP A 379 -20.05 11.29 8.21
CA ASP A 379 -20.32 12.30 7.18
C ASP A 379 -19.59 13.64 7.41
N LEU A 380 -18.38 13.58 7.98
CA LEU A 380 -17.53 14.77 8.09
C LEU A 380 -16.68 15.04 6.85
N LEU A 381 -17.01 14.38 5.75
CA LEU A 381 -16.36 14.62 4.47
C LEU A 381 -16.57 16.05 3.96
N GLY A 382 -17.50 16.83 4.53
CA GLY A 382 -17.69 18.24 4.14
C GLY A 382 -18.03 18.36 2.66
N ASP A 383 -17.43 19.33 1.95
CA ASP A 383 -17.62 19.54 0.51
C ASP A 383 -17.26 18.33 -0.39
N PHE A 384 -16.67 17.26 0.14
CA PHE A 384 -16.44 16.02 -0.59
C PHE A 384 -17.72 15.21 -0.83
N GLY A 385 -18.78 15.46 -0.05
CA GLY A 385 -20.11 14.89 -0.31
C GLY A 385 -20.78 15.49 -1.57
N ARG A 386 -20.24 16.59 -2.11
CA ARG A 386 -20.76 17.26 -3.32
C ARG A 386 -20.21 16.71 -4.62
N TYR A 387 -19.46 15.60 -4.61
CA TYR A 387 -19.07 14.99 -5.87
C TYR A 387 -20.29 14.38 -6.55
N ASN A 388 -20.65 14.91 -7.73
CA ASN A 388 -21.77 14.43 -8.54
C ASN A 388 -21.75 12.92 -8.82
N TRP A 389 -20.58 12.27 -8.80
CA TRP A 389 -20.48 10.82 -9.00
C TRP A 389 -20.86 9.98 -7.77
N LEU A 390 -20.71 10.53 -6.55
CA LEU A 390 -21.07 9.85 -5.29
C LEU A 390 -22.59 9.75 -5.11
N GLY A 391 -23.35 10.67 -5.72
CA GLY A 391 -24.80 10.62 -5.77
C GLY A 391 -25.38 9.71 -6.85
N ASN A 392 -24.54 9.08 -7.69
CA ASN A 392 -25.03 8.14 -8.70
C ASN A 392 -25.03 6.71 -8.17
N PHE A 393 -26.23 6.18 -7.93
CA PHE A 393 -26.48 4.81 -7.49
C PHE A 393 -25.67 3.78 -8.29
N HIS A 394 -25.67 3.87 -9.61
CA HIS A 394 -25.09 2.84 -10.47
C HIS A 394 -23.57 2.76 -10.30
N ILE A 395 -22.91 3.91 -10.12
CA ILE A 395 -21.46 3.98 -9.94
C ILE A 395 -21.09 3.38 -8.59
N VAL A 396 -21.77 3.79 -7.52
CA VAL A 396 -21.52 3.28 -6.16
C VAL A 396 -21.83 1.79 -6.07
N PHE A 397 -22.94 1.34 -6.65
CA PHE A 397 -23.33 -0.07 -6.67
C PHE A 397 -22.33 -0.94 -7.44
N LEU A 398 -21.93 -0.53 -8.65
CA LEU A 398 -20.93 -1.23 -9.46
C LEU A 398 -19.59 -1.31 -8.73
N TYR A 399 -19.18 -0.21 -8.09
CA TYR A 399 -17.95 -0.12 -7.33
C TYR A 399 -17.92 -1.16 -6.18
N ASN A 400 -19.00 -1.22 -5.40
CA ASN A 400 -19.12 -2.15 -4.29
C ASN A 400 -19.15 -3.62 -4.75
N ILE A 401 -19.90 -3.93 -5.81
CA ILE A 401 -19.92 -5.28 -6.39
C ILE A 401 -18.53 -5.68 -6.89
N LEU A 402 -17.84 -4.78 -7.58
CA LEU A 402 -16.50 -5.05 -8.11
C LEU A 402 -15.52 -5.29 -6.96
N PHE A 403 -15.56 -4.47 -5.91
CA PHE A 403 -14.73 -4.68 -4.71
C PHE A 403 -15.04 -6.03 -4.03
N ALA A 404 -16.30 -6.32 -3.74
CA ALA A 404 -16.73 -7.56 -3.10
C ALA A 404 -16.37 -8.80 -3.93
N GLY A 405 -16.52 -8.72 -5.25
CA GLY A 405 -16.16 -9.77 -6.20
C GLY A 405 -14.65 -10.03 -6.23
N LEU A 406 -13.84 -8.98 -6.37
CA LEU A 406 -12.37 -9.10 -6.38
C LEU A 406 -11.81 -9.64 -5.06
N THR A 407 -12.30 -9.13 -3.93
CA THR A 407 -11.88 -9.56 -2.59
C THR A 407 -12.30 -11.00 -2.29
N SER A 408 -13.52 -11.39 -2.66
CA SER A 408 -14.03 -12.75 -2.50
C SER A 408 -13.32 -13.75 -3.41
N ALA A 409 -13.07 -13.42 -4.68
CA ALA A 409 -12.27 -14.26 -5.59
C ALA A 409 -10.84 -14.45 -5.06
N CYS A 410 -10.22 -13.39 -4.53
CA CYS A 410 -8.92 -13.46 -3.87
C CYS A 410 -8.96 -14.39 -2.64
N LEU A 411 -9.98 -14.26 -1.79
CA LEU A 411 -10.15 -15.07 -0.59
C LEU A 411 -10.33 -16.55 -0.93
N ILE A 412 -11.22 -16.87 -1.88
CA ILE A 412 -11.46 -18.23 -2.36
C ILE A 412 -10.16 -18.83 -2.90
N ASN A 413 -9.46 -18.14 -3.81
CA ASN A 413 -8.21 -18.64 -4.37
C ASN A 413 -7.16 -18.93 -3.29
N THR A 414 -7.07 -18.07 -2.28
CA THR A 414 -6.13 -18.23 -1.17
C THR A 414 -6.50 -19.41 -0.27
N LEU A 415 -7.78 -19.51 0.12
CA LEU A 415 -8.30 -20.60 0.95
C LEU A 415 -8.23 -21.94 0.21
N THR A 416 -8.64 -21.99 -1.06
CA THR A 416 -8.56 -23.19 -1.89
C THR A 416 -7.12 -23.68 -2.00
N TRP A 417 -6.15 -22.80 -2.25
CA TRP A 417 -4.73 -23.17 -2.27
C TRP A 417 -4.24 -23.68 -0.91
N ALA A 418 -4.64 -23.04 0.19
CA ALA A 418 -4.25 -23.44 1.54
C ALA A 418 -4.81 -24.83 1.89
N VAL A 419 -6.12 -25.05 1.64
CA VAL A 419 -6.81 -26.32 1.87
C VAL A 419 -6.23 -27.42 0.99
N GLN A 420 -6.05 -27.19 -0.31
CA GLN A 420 -5.43 -28.16 -1.21
C GLN A 420 -4.03 -28.56 -0.75
N ARG A 421 -3.24 -27.60 -0.27
CA ARG A 421 -1.87 -27.86 0.20
C ARG A 421 -1.83 -28.68 1.48
N GLU A 422 -2.72 -28.42 2.44
CA GLU A 422 -2.79 -29.24 3.66
C GLU A 422 -3.43 -30.60 3.38
N LEU A 423 -4.40 -30.70 2.46
CA LEU A 423 -4.95 -31.98 1.99
C LEU A 423 -3.85 -32.85 1.35
N MET A 424 -3.05 -32.29 0.43
CA MET A 424 -1.91 -32.97 -0.21
C MET A 424 -0.86 -33.45 0.79
N ARG A 425 -0.71 -32.76 1.93
CA ARG A 425 0.19 -33.17 3.01
C ARG A 425 -0.42 -34.24 3.90
N ALA A 426 -1.70 -34.13 4.23
CA ALA A 426 -2.43 -35.12 5.00
C ALA A 426 -2.48 -36.47 4.26
N PHE A 427 -2.66 -36.45 2.94
CA PHE A 427 -2.58 -37.65 2.09
C PHE A 427 -1.15 -38.17 1.85
N GLY A 428 -0.11 -37.51 2.39
CA GLY A 428 1.28 -37.95 2.25
C GLY A 428 1.84 -37.87 0.83
N LEU A 429 1.13 -37.25 -0.13
CA LEU A 429 1.54 -37.15 -1.54
C LEU A 429 2.84 -36.36 -1.75
N HIS A 430 3.28 -35.59 -0.76
CA HIS A 430 4.57 -34.90 -0.78
C HIS A 430 5.78 -35.88 -0.69
N LYS A 431 5.58 -37.14 -0.27
CA LYS A 431 6.63 -38.16 -0.25
C LYS A 431 6.72 -39.00 -1.52
N LEU A 432 5.74 -38.89 -2.42
CA LEU A 432 5.81 -39.52 -3.73
C LEU A 432 6.70 -38.66 -4.65
N PRO A 433 7.63 -39.26 -5.42
CA PRO A 433 8.38 -38.56 -6.44
C PRO A 433 7.45 -38.28 -7.63
N LEU A 434 6.47 -37.42 -7.43
CA LEU A 434 5.66 -36.92 -8.52
C LEU A 434 6.52 -35.91 -9.26
N THR A 435 7.03 -36.34 -10.41
CA THR A 435 7.45 -35.49 -11.52
C THR A 435 6.25 -34.64 -11.93
N VAL A 436 5.97 -33.57 -11.19
CA VAL A 436 5.02 -32.55 -11.62
C VAL A 436 5.67 -31.87 -12.82
N SER A 437 5.27 -32.35 -14.00
CA SER A 437 5.43 -31.63 -15.25
C SER A 437 4.76 -30.27 -15.07
N ARG A 438 5.59 -29.26 -14.84
CA ARG A 438 5.17 -27.86 -14.77
C ARG A 438 4.97 -27.40 -16.20
N THR A 439 3.88 -27.79 -16.84
CA THR A 439 3.44 -27.19 -18.11
C THR A 439 2.75 -25.86 -17.84
N THR A 440 3.50 -24.92 -17.27
CA THR A 440 3.26 -23.50 -17.51
C THR A 440 4.44 -23.00 -18.33
N ILE A 441 4.43 -23.36 -19.61
CA ILE A 441 5.25 -22.67 -20.61
C ILE A 441 4.79 -21.22 -20.57
N PRO A 442 5.64 -20.25 -20.19
CA PRO A 442 5.27 -18.85 -20.30
C PRO A 442 5.10 -18.57 -21.80
N LEU A 443 3.92 -18.07 -22.18
CA LEU A 443 3.56 -17.69 -23.56
C LEU A 443 4.63 -16.80 -24.26
N LYS A 444 5.52 -16.16 -23.48
CA LYS A 444 6.68 -15.41 -23.98
C LYS A 444 7.72 -16.26 -24.73
N LEU A 445 7.89 -17.56 -24.44
CA LEU A 445 8.87 -18.39 -25.15
C LEU A 445 8.34 -18.93 -26.49
N LEU A 446 7.02 -19.08 -26.61
CA LEU A 446 6.37 -19.56 -27.83
C LEU A 446 6.22 -18.45 -28.88
N LEU A 447 6.07 -17.19 -28.44
CA LEU A 447 6.11 -16.03 -29.33
C LEU A 447 7.52 -15.67 -29.81
N ALA A 448 8.56 -15.93 -29.02
CA ALA A 448 9.95 -15.65 -29.41
C ALA A 448 10.49 -16.65 -30.45
N ASN A 449 10.01 -17.89 -30.47
CA ASN A 449 10.39 -18.90 -31.47
C ASN A 449 9.52 -18.91 -32.74
N GLY A 450 8.36 -18.24 -32.73
CA GLY A 450 7.52 -18.07 -33.91
C GLY A 450 7.98 -16.94 -34.85
N LEU A 451 8.67 -15.92 -34.31
CA LEU A 451 9.13 -14.75 -35.06
C LEU A 451 10.54 -14.88 -35.65
N SER A 452 11.27 -15.97 -35.37
CA SER A 452 12.60 -16.24 -35.97
C SER A 452 12.56 -17.21 -37.15
N LYS A 453 11.37 -17.66 -37.56
CA LYS A 453 11.19 -18.62 -38.66
C LYS A 453 10.28 -18.17 -39.80
N ILE A 454 9.85 -16.92 -39.80
CA ILE A 454 9.14 -16.30 -40.91
C ILE A 454 9.76 -14.92 -41.12
N GLN A 455 10.66 -14.87 -42.11
CA GLN A 455 11.01 -13.74 -42.99
C GLN A 455 11.42 -12.40 -42.37
#